data_AF-A0A7S4AFM6-F1
#
_entry.id   AF-A0A7S4AFM6-F1
#
_cell.length_a   1.000
_cell.length_b   1.000
_cell.length_c   1.000
_cell.angle_alpha   90.00
_cell.angle_beta   90.00
_cell.angle_gamma   90.00
#
_symmetry.space_group_name_H-M   'P 1'
#
loop_
_entity.id
_entity.type
_entity.pdbx_description
1 polymer ?
#
loop_
_entity_poly.entity_id
_entity_poly.type
_entity_poly.pdbx_seq_one_letter_code
_entity_poly.pdbx_strand_id
1 'polypeptide(L)'
;MVYQSKKIMHGVRKRMKERKFNPKAPKKNTSTFQTLIWLTIVLGIFLWLNFCIFGADKDFVIIQHDASEMDLKVRSLKALPTPLPQTAVAVTNSPPTSLPQTAVAVTNSPPPSLPQTAVIISSSWSPKHPSLEKIEAIIQSIRENIIGLNNDTTPIFITANEIPAEEQWKYDMKTDTLNEYVKRLHLNYDLPESNIHIIASAEGVGGNIWKALRLMKEKHPSLEYLYHVRHDFKFSRPIDHVALLETMKAHNSNVTSSGDKINYILFPYTDWTSSCRQGEDKIAIQSTTNSATTAATTDASSSTTTVLCKFCHYSDSSHLVEFDWYYHQIDSLGYRKRTPESAMESHVKRKGKCKNYGLHLYIDENGFTMSKQ
;
A
#
# COMPACT_ATOMS: atom_id res chain seq x y z
N MET A 1 13.02 44.36 -1.52
CA MET A 1 12.87 44.32 -0.04
C MET A 1 13.76 43.22 0.51
N VAL A 2 15.00 43.55 0.83
CA VAL A 2 15.99 42.62 1.41
C VAL A 2 16.77 43.42 2.44
N TYR A 3 16.38 43.37 3.71
CA TYR A 3 17.19 43.78 4.86
C TYR A 3 16.40 43.42 6.13
N GLN A 4 17.08 42.91 7.17
CA GLN A 4 16.58 42.53 8.51
C GLN A 4 16.46 41.01 8.82
N SER A 5 17.56 40.24 8.70
CA SER A 5 17.67 38.98 9.45
C SER A 5 19.11 38.56 9.78
N LYS A 6 19.95 39.50 10.24
CA LYS A 6 21.35 39.21 10.64
C LYS A 6 21.73 39.65 12.06
N LYS A 7 20.78 40.07 12.92
CA LYS A 7 21.11 40.65 14.24
C LYS A 7 20.83 39.77 15.47
N ILE A 8 20.35 38.53 15.32
CA ILE A 8 19.95 37.70 16.47
C ILE A 8 20.99 36.61 16.85
N MET A 9 21.96 36.27 15.99
CA MET A 9 22.93 35.19 16.25
C MET A 9 24.29 35.62 16.82
N HIS A 10 24.38 36.75 17.52
CA HIS A 10 25.62 37.16 18.23
C HIS A 10 25.48 37.27 19.76
N GLY A 11 24.28 37.07 20.33
CA GLY A 11 24.05 37.17 21.78
C GLY A 11 24.27 35.88 22.59
N VAL A 12 24.27 34.71 21.94
CA VAL A 12 24.25 33.42 22.65
C VAL A 12 25.65 32.83 22.89
N ARG A 13 26.66 33.26 22.12
CA ARG A 13 28.01 32.67 22.17
C ARG A 13 28.94 33.23 23.27
N LYS A 14 28.50 34.22 24.05
CA LYS A 14 29.33 34.89 25.08
C LYS A 14 29.06 34.46 26.53
N ARG A 15 28.12 33.53 26.80
CA ARG A 15 27.81 33.06 28.17
C ARG A 15 28.31 31.64 28.52
N MET A 16 29.31 31.11 27.81
CA MET A 16 29.84 29.76 28.07
C MET A 16 31.34 29.71 28.44
N LYS A 17 31.96 30.81 28.88
CA LYS A 17 33.40 30.82 29.20
C LYS A 17 33.80 31.14 30.64
N GLU A 18 32.86 31.28 31.57
CA GLU A 18 33.20 31.54 32.98
C GLU A 18 32.38 30.68 33.94
N ARG A 19 32.76 29.39 34.06
CA ARG A 19 32.49 28.62 35.27
C ARG A 19 33.74 27.83 35.62
N LYS A 20 34.57 28.42 36.49
CA LYS A 20 35.67 27.73 37.16
C LYS A 20 35.10 26.61 38.02
N PHE A 21 35.49 25.38 37.71
CA PHE A 21 35.11 24.17 38.43
C PHE A 21 35.92 24.09 39.73
N ASN A 22 35.23 24.05 40.89
CA ASN A 22 35.83 23.87 42.21
C ASN A 22 35.46 22.47 42.72
N PRO A 23 36.39 21.52 42.85
CA PRO A 23 36.07 20.16 43.25
C PRO A 23 36.11 20.06 44.79
N LYS A 24 34.96 20.25 45.43
CA LYS A 24 34.72 19.65 46.76
C LYS A 24 33.71 18.53 46.59
N ALA A 25 34.22 17.30 46.66
CA ALA A 25 33.40 16.09 46.57
C ALA A 25 32.40 16.03 47.75
N PRO A 26 31.09 15.94 47.48
CA PRO A 26 30.12 15.71 48.54
C PRO A 26 30.23 14.25 49.01
N LYS A 27 30.37 14.06 50.34
CA LYS A 27 30.24 12.75 50.98
C LYS A 27 28.88 12.16 50.61
N LYS A 28 28.90 11.01 49.91
CA LYS A 28 27.70 10.26 49.53
C LYS A 28 27.03 9.73 50.80
N ASN A 29 25.86 10.25 51.14
CA ASN A 29 24.97 9.64 52.12
C ASN A 29 24.38 8.36 51.49
N THR A 30 24.93 7.21 51.89
CA THR A 30 24.52 5.86 51.46
C THR A 30 23.09 5.49 51.87
N SER A 31 22.48 6.27 52.77
CA SER A 31 21.14 6.02 53.30
C SER A 31 20.02 6.17 52.25
N THR A 32 20.07 7.19 51.39
CA THR A 32 18.99 7.44 50.41
C THR A 32 18.95 6.44 49.26
N PHE A 33 20.09 5.84 48.91
CA PHE A 33 20.14 4.83 47.85
C PHE A 33 19.52 3.50 48.30
N GLN A 34 19.73 3.12 49.57
CA GLN A 34 19.08 1.93 50.14
C GLN A 34 17.56 2.10 50.24
N THR A 35 17.06 3.30 50.56
CA THR A 35 15.62 3.55 50.61
C THR A 35 14.97 3.40 49.24
N LEU A 36 15.65 3.85 48.17
CA LEU A 36 15.13 3.74 46.81
C LEU A 36 15.04 2.29 46.33
N ILE A 37 16.04 1.46 46.67
CA ILE A 37 16.06 0.03 46.34
C ILE A 37 14.95 -0.71 47.07
N TRP A 38 14.73 -0.41 48.35
CA TRP A 38 13.63 -1.01 49.10
C TRP A 38 12.27 -0.62 48.52
N LEU A 39 12.10 0.63 48.10
CA LEU A 39 10.84 1.09 47.52
C LEU A 39 10.52 0.37 46.20
N THR A 40 11.51 0.17 45.33
CA THR A 40 11.31 -0.54 44.05
C THR A 40 11.01 -2.02 44.25
N ILE A 41 11.65 -2.69 45.22
CA ILE A 41 11.36 -4.08 45.55
C ILE A 41 9.92 -4.23 46.07
N VAL A 42 9.50 -3.37 47.00
CA VAL A 42 8.14 -3.41 47.56
C VAL A 42 7.08 -3.14 46.48
N LEU A 43 7.33 -2.18 45.58
CA LEU A 43 6.41 -1.88 44.48
C LEU A 43 6.31 -3.07 43.50
N GLY A 44 7.44 -3.74 43.21
CA GLY A 44 7.47 -4.92 42.35
C GLY A 44 6.69 -6.10 42.94
N ILE A 45 6.84 -6.37 44.24
CA ILE A 45 6.09 -7.41 44.94
C ILE A 45 4.59 -7.09 44.93
N PHE A 46 4.21 -5.83 45.17
CA PHE A 46 2.81 -5.42 45.18
C PHE A 46 2.14 -5.60 43.80
N LEU A 47 2.84 -5.25 42.72
CA LEU A 47 2.34 -5.45 41.35
C LEU A 47 2.23 -6.93 40.99
N TRP A 48 3.21 -7.75 41.39
CA TRP A 48 3.18 -9.19 41.16
C TRP A 48 2.03 -9.86 41.92
N LEU A 49 1.80 -9.50 43.19
CA LEU A 49 0.66 -10.02 43.96
C LEU A 49 -0.68 -9.60 43.38
N ASN A 50 -0.83 -8.37 42.89
CA ASN A 50 -2.06 -7.96 42.19
C ASN A 50 -2.26 -8.76 40.89
N PHE A 51 -1.19 -9.06 40.16
CA PHE A 51 -1.28 -9.93 38.99
C PHE A 51 -1.71 -11.35 39.35
N CYS A 52 -1.20 -11.91 40.45
CA CYS A 52 -1.60 -13.25 40.91
C CYS A 52 -3.03 -13.30 41.46
N ILE A 53 -3.51 -12.25 42.14
CA ILE A 53 -4.85 -12.20 42.74
C ILE A 53 -5.93 -11.92 41.68
N PHE A 54 -5.64 -11.09 40.68
CA PHE A 54 -6.62 -10.70 39.65
C PHE A 54 -6.44 -11.42 38.31
N GLY A 55 -5.38 -12.22 38.13
CA GLY A 55 -5.01 -12.81 36.84
C GLY A 55 -5.43 -14.26 36.61
N ALA A 56 -6.15 -14.90 37.54
CA ALA A 56 -6.40 -16.35 37.48
C ALA A 56 -7.84 -16.79 37.22
N ASP A 57 -8.79 -15.87 36.98
CA ASP A 57 -10.18 -16.27 36.70
C ASP A 57 -10.85 -15.32 35.71
N LYS A 58 -10.67 -15.61 34.42
CA LYS A 58 -11.68 -15.32 33.39
C LYS A 58 -11.67 -16.45 32.37
N ASP A 59 -12.55 -17.42 32.58
CA ASP A 59 -13.11 -18.20 31.50
C ASP A 59 -13.54 -17.25 30.39
N PHE A 60 -12.79 -17.28 29.30
CA PHE A 60 -13.13 -16.58 28.07
C PHE A 60 -14.32 -17.31 27.47
N VAL A 61 -15.52 -16.92 27.89
CA VAL A 61 -16.75 -17.19 27.15
C VAL A 61 -16.59 -16.52 25.80
N ILE A 62 -16.35 -17.32 24.76
CA ILE A 62 -16.46 -16.89 23.37
C ILE A 62 -17.96 -16.61 23.15
N ILE A 63 -18.36 -15.35 23.32
CA ILE A 63 -19.62 -14.87 22.79
C ILE A 63 -19.40 -14.76 21.29
N GLN A 64 -19.78 -15.82 20.59
CA GLN A 64 -19.99 -15.83 19.15
C GLN A 64 -21.14 -14.85 18.91
N HIS A 65 -20.81 -13.60 18.58
CA HIS A 65 -21.81 -12.66 18.09
C HIS A 65 -22.24 -13.13 16.70
N ASP A 66 -23.45 -13.69 16.65
CA ASP A 66 -24.19 -13.91 15.42
C ASP A 66 -24.16 -12.64 14.57
N ALA A 67 -23.57 -12.77 13.38
CA ALA A 67 -23.59 -11.78 12.33
C ALA A 67 -24.92 -11.87 11.54
N SER A 68 -26.04 -11.72 12.23
CA SER A 68 -27.36 -11.57 11.61
C SER A 68 -27.99 -10.25 12.04
N GLU A 69 -28.53 -9.52 11.07
CA GLU A 69 -29.30 -8.27 11.18
C GLU A 69 -28.51 -6.97 11.33
N MET A 70 -27.90 -6.52 10.23
CA MET A 70 -28.12 -5.13 9.81
C MET A 70 -29.14 -5.10 8.68
N ASP A 71 -30.38 -4.85 9.07
CA ASP A 71 -31.57 -4.63 8.27
C ASP A 71 -31.41 -3.35 7.42
N LEU A 72 -30.76 -3.50 6.27
CA LEU A 72 -30.74 -2.50 5.22
C LEU A 72 -32.11 -2.56 4.52
N LYS A 73 -32.98 -1.64 4.93
CA LYS A 73 -34.30 -1.35 4.37
C LYS A 73 -34.19 -0.92 2.89
N VAL A 74 -33.92 -1.87 2.00
CA VAL A 74 -33.99 -1.70 0.56
C VAL A 74 -35.47 -1.64 0.18
N ARG A 75 -35.89 -0.48 -0.33
CA ARG A 75 -37.22 -0.27 -0.89
C ARG A 75 -37.47 -1.30 -2.00
N SER A 76 -38.46 -2.13 -1.74
CA SER A 76 -39.15 -3.04 -2.65
C SER A 76 -39.37 -2.43 -4.04
N LEU A 77 -38.62 -2.91 -5.04
CA LEU A 77 -39.01 -2.86 -6.43
C LEU A 77 -39.87 -4.09 -6.73
N LYS A 78 -41.16 -3.78 -6.89
CA LYS A 78 -42.28 -4.60 -7.31
C LYS A 78 -41.91 -5.63 -8.39
N ALA A 79 -42.03 -6.91 -8.05
CA ALA A 79 -41.99 -8.03 -8.98
C ALA A 79 -43.33 -8.23 -9.71
N LEU A 80 -43.31 -8.58 -11.00
CA LEU A 80 -44.09 -9.65 -11.70
C LEU A 80 -43.90 -9.55 -13.24
N PRO A 81 -44.18 -10.61 -14.04
CA PRO A 81 -43.66 -11.98 -14.08
C PRO A 81 -43.03 -12.38 -15.44
N THR A 82 -42.35 -13.52 -15.47
CA THR A 82 -42.01 -14.35 -16.65
C THR A 82 -42.81 -15.68 -16.53
N PRO A 83 -43.00 -16.56 -17.55
CA PRO A 83 -42.80 -16.49 -19.01
C PRO A 83 -44.08 -16.85 -19.83
N LEU A 84 -44.03 -16.65 -21.16
CA LEU A 84 -44.96 -17.27 -22.13
C LEU A 84 -44.34 -18.54 -22.77
N PRO A 85 -45.17 -19.49 -23.22
CA PRO A 85 -44.75 -20.84 -23.61
C PRO A 85 -44.11 -20.90 -25.00
N GLN A 86 -43.10 -21.75 -25.15
CA GLN A 86 -42.52 -22.10 -26.44
C GLN A 86 -43.43 -23.12 -27.14
N THR A 87 -44.08 -22.68 -28.21
CA THR A 87 -44.78 -23.55 -29.16
C THR A 87 -43.77 -24.15 -30.13
N ALA A 88 -43.65 -25.48 -30.09
CA ALA A 88 -42.97 -26.26 -31.12
C ALA A 88 -43.78 -26.20 -32.43
N VAL A 89 -43.15 -25.80 -33.54
CA VAL A 89 -43.71 -25.97 -34.89
C VAL A 89 -42.73 -26.78 -35.72
N ALA A 90 -43.31 -27.78 -36.38
CA ALA A 90 -42.65 -28.83 -37.12
C ALA A 90 -41.98 -28.34 -38.41
N VAL A 91 -40.97 -29.13 -38.75
CA VAL A 91 -40.16 -29.19 -39.97
C VAL A 91 -41.01 -29.28 -41.25
N THR A 92 -40.69 -28.46 -42.26
CA THR A 92 -40.83 -28.84 -43.67
C THR A 92 -39.58 -28.41 -44.45
N ASN A 93 -39.04 -29.37 -45.20
CA ASN A 93 -37.82 -29.29 -46.00
C ASN A 93 -38.06 -28.53 -47.32
N SER A 94 -37.12 -27.67 -47.73
CA SER A 94 -36.93 -27.25 -49.12
C SER A 94 -35.47 -26.81 -49.38
N PRO A 95 -34.91 -26.99 -50.60
CA PRO A 95 -33.46 -26.94 -50.88
C PRO A 95 -32.89 -25.52 -51.09
N PRO A 96 -31.55 -25.36 -51.12
CA PRO A 96 -30.88 -24.12 -50.75
C PRO A 96 -30.66 -23.16 -51.92
N THR A 97 -30.97 -21.88 -51.71
CA THR A 97 -30.43 -20.79 -52.50
C THR A 97 -29.15 -20.30 -51.82
N SER A 98 -28.01 -20.53 -52.47
CA SER A 98 -26.68 -20.13 -52.03
C SER A 98 -26.56 -18.60 -51.98
N LEU A 99 -26.65 -18.03 -50.78
CA LEU A 99 -26.16 -16.69 -50.48
C LEU A 99 -24.68 -16.78 -50.05
N PRO A 100 -23.85 -15.77 -50.40
CA PRO A 100 -22.44 -15.78 -50.04
C PRO A 100 -22.30 -15.79 -48.52
N GLN A 101 -21.67 -16.84 -48.01
CA GLN A 101 -21.28 -16.95 -46.61
C GLN A 101 -20.31 -15.79 -46.33
N THR A 102 -20.82 -14.72 -45.73
CA THR A 102 -19.98 -13.77 -45.01
C THR A 102 -19.35 -14.56 -43.87
N ALA A 103 -18.10 -14.95 -44.06
CA ALA A 103 -17.29 -15.54 -43.01
C ALA A 103 -17.20 -14.49 -41.89
N VAL A 104 -18.09 -14.61 -40.91
CA VAL A 104 -17.94 -13.92 -39.63
C VAL A 104 -16.67 -14.51 -39.06
N ALA A 105 -15.58 -13.76 -39.16
CA ALA A 105 -14.34 -14.08 -38.49
C ALA A 105 -14.68 -14.12 -37.00
N VAL A 106 -14.92 -15.34 -36.49
CA VAL A 106 -14.93 -15.61 -35.08
C VAL A 106 -13.49 -15.36 -34.63
N THR A 107 -13.21 -14.11 -34.29
CA THR A 107 -12.01 -13.76 -33.54
C THR A 107 -12.16 -14.50 -32.23
N ASN A 108 -11.57 -15.69 -32.15
CA ASN A 108 -11.34 -16.41 -30.91
C ASN A 108 -10.35 -15.59 -30.09
N SER A 109 -10.81 -14.45 -29.57
CA SER A 109 -10.11 -13.69 -28.56
C SER A 109 -9.86 -14.67 -27.42
N PRO A 110 -8.60 -14.89 -27.00
CA PRO A 110 -8.33 -15.68 -25.82
C PRO A 110 -9.20 -15.16 -24.67
N PRO A 111 -9.78 -16.05 -23.83
CA PRO A 111 -10.52 -15.61 -22.67
C PRO A 111 -9.67 -14.62 -21.87
N PRO A 112 -10.25 -13.53 -21.36
CA PRO A 112 -9.50 -12.52 -20.63
C PRO A 112 -8.74 -13.21 -19.50
N SER A 113 -7.41 -13.13 -19.55
CA SER A 113 -6.55 -13.66 -18.51
C SER A 113 -6.96 -13.02 -17.18
N LEU A 114 -7.10 -13.84 -16.13
CA LEU A 114 -7.42 -13.36 -14.79
C LEU A 114 -6.42 -12.26 -14.35
N PRO A 115 -6.85 -11.28 -13.53
CA PRO A 115 -5.96 -10.26 -13.04
C PRO A 115 -4.85 -10.90 -12.19
N GLN A 116 -3.61 -10.67 -12.60
CA GLN A 116 -2.41 -11.09 -11.86
C GLN A 116 -1.93 -10.02 -10.88
N THR A 117 -2.44 -8.80 -11.01
CA THR A 117 -2.01 -7.65 -10.22
C THR A 117 -3.23 -6.98 -9.60
N ALA A 118 -3.12 -6.55 -8.34
CA ALA A 118 -4.10 -5.72 -7.65
C ALA A 118 -3.49 -4.37 -7.27
N VAL A 119 -4.32 -3.43 -6.85
CA VAL A 119 -3.90 -2.14 -6.26
C VAL A 119 -4.53 -1.97 -4.89
N ILE A 120 -3.76 -1.54 -3.90
CA ILE A 120 -4.24 -0.93 -2.65
C ILE A 120 -3.94 0.56 -2.70
N ILE A 121 -4.95 1.41 -2.48
CA ILE A 121 -4.78 2.83 -2.23
C ILE A 121 -4.99 3.07 -0.74
N SER A 122 -3.90 3.36 -0.03
CA SER A 122 -3.91 3.68 1.39
C SER A 122 -4.27 5.14 1.62
N SER A 123 -5.55 5.37 1.92
CA SER A 123 -6.04 6.66 2.43
C SER A 123 -5.97 6.68 3.95
N SER A 124 -5.04 7.48 4.48
CA SER A 124 -5.00 7.78 5.91
C SER A 124 -5.76 9.07 6.16
N TRP A 125 -6.54 9.12 7.23
CA TRP A 125 -7.07 10.38 7.69
C TRP A 125 -5.90 11.32 8.06
N SER A 126 -5.70 12.35 7.25
CA SER A 126 -4.79 13.46 7.49
C SER A 126 -5.62 14.70 7.79
N PRO A 127 -5.18 15.61 8.67
CA PRO A 127 -5.91 16.85 8.96
C PRO A 127 -6.26 17.68 7.70
N LYS A 128 -5.52 17.48 6.59
CA LYS A 128 -5.77 18.06 5.27
C LYS A 128 -6.42 17.04 4.31
N HIS A 129 -7.49 16.40 4.78
CA HIS A 129 -8.32 15.36 4.14
C HIS A 129 -7.86 14.93 2.73
N PRO A 130 -7.65 13.61 2.44
CA PRO A 130 -7.77 13.19 1.05
C PRO A 130 -9.14 13.65 0.55
N SER A 131 -9.15 14.66 -0.31
CA SER A 131 -10.35 14.96 -1.06
C SER A 131 -10.59 13.78 -1.98
N LEU A 132 -11.86 13.49 -2.27
CA LEU A 132 -12.23 12.53 -3.32
C LEU A 132 -11.43 12.78 -4.61
N GLU A 133 -11.17 14.05 -4.91
CA GLU A 133 -10.29 14.52 -5.99
C GLU A 133 -8.87 13.91 -5.94
N LYS A 134 -8.24 13.74 -4.77
CA LYS A 134 -6.92 13.12 -4.68
C LYS A 134 -6.93 11.65 -5.03
N ILE A 135 -7.95 10.94 -4.55
CA ILE A 135 -8.18 9.53 -4.86
C ILE A 135 -8.42 9.38 -6.36
N GLU A 136 -9.29 10.21 -6.93
CA GLU A 136 -9.56 10.21 -8.38
C GLU A 136 -8.29 10.48 -9.18
N ALA A 137 -7.50 11.48 -8.79
CA ALA A 137 -6.24 11.79 -9.46
C ALA A 137 -5.21 10.65 -9.36
N ILE A 138 -5.25 9.83 -8.31
CA ILE A 138 -4.41 8.63 -8.20
C ILE A 138 -4.92 7.53 -9.12
N ILE A 139 -6.22 7.23 -9.08
CA ILE A 139 -6.84 6.23 -9.96
C ILE A 139 -6.56 6.59 -11.42
N GLN A 140 -6.76 7.86 -11.80
CA GLN A 140 -6.45 8.34 -13.14
C GLN A 140 -4.97 8.18 -13.46
N SER A 141 -4.07 8.52 -12.54
CA SER A 141 -2.63 8.34 -12.77
C SER A 141 -2.23 6.87 -12.93
N ILE A 142 -2.87 5.94 -12.22
CA ILE A 142 -2.65 4.50 -12.37
C ILE A 142 -3.06 4.09 -13.78
N ARG A 143 -4.26 4.51 -14.22
CA ARG A 143 -4.81 4.17 -15.54
C ARG A 143 -3.98 4.71 -16.70
N GLU A 144 -3.47 5.94 -16.56
CA GLU A 144 -2.72 6.62 -17.60
C GLU A 144 -1.23 6.22 -17.63
N ASN A 145 -0.64 5.99 -16.46
CA ASN A 145 0.81 5.85 -16.35
C ASN A 145 1.28 4.42 -16.08
N ILE A 146 0.43 3.47 -15.65
CA ILE A 146 0.88 2.08 -15.51
C ILE A 146 0.56 1.32 -16.80
N ILE A 147 1.47 1.39 -17.77
CA ILE A 147 1.33 0.77 -19.09
C ILE A 147 1.30 -0.75 -18.94
N GLY A 148 0.30 -1.39 -19.55
CA GLY A 148 0.13 -2.85 -19.53
C GLY A 148 -0.64 -3.39 -18.33
N LEU A 149 -1.07 -2.53 -17.40
CA LEU A 149 -2.04 -2.91 -16.38
C LEU A 149 -3.46 -2.83 -16.99
N ASN A 150 -4.28 -3.88 -16.83
CA ASN A 150 -5.63 -3.90 -17.38
C ASN A 150 -6.57 -3.08 -16.50
N ASN A 151 -6.90 -1.87 -16.94
CA ASN A 151 -7.66 -0.89 -16.17
C ASN A 151 -9.09 -1.33 -15.81
N ASP A 152 -9.71 -2.19 -16.62
CA ASP A 152 -11.11 -2.60 -16.46
C ASP A 152 -11.27 -3.79 -15.50
N THR A 153 -10.23 -4.61 -15.37
CA THR A 153 -10.30 -5.87 -14.58
C THR A 153 -9.40 -5.88 -13.36
N THR A 154 -8.41 -4.99 -13.28
CA THR A 154 -7.48 -4.91 -12.14
C THR A 154 -8.24 -4.48 -10.88
N PRO A 155 -8.32 -5.30 -9.83
CA PRO A 155 -9.04 -4.92 -8.63
C PRO A 155 -8.29 -3.83 -7.86
N ILE A 156 -9.01 -2.78 -7.45
CA ILE A 156 -8.48 -1.65 -6.69
C ILE A 156 -9.17 -1.63 -5.33
N PHE A 157 -8.39 -1.63 -4.25
CA PHE A 157 -8.89 -1.57 -2.89
C PHE A 157 -8.51 -0.24 -2.26
N ILE A 158 -9.49 0.56 -1.89
CA ILE A 158 -9.27 1.84 -1.22
C ILE A 158 -9.47 1.62 0.27
N THR A 159 -8.40 1.67 1.05
CA THR A 159 -8.51 1.60 2.51
C THR A 159 -8.72 2.99 3.08
N ALA A 160 -9.73 3.18 3.92
CA ALA A 160 -10.02 4.41 4.64
C ALA A 160 -9.83 4.20 6.14
N ASN A 161 -8.80 4.84 6.69
CA ASN A 161 -8.45 4.67 8.09
C ASN A 161 -9.31 5.53 8.99
N GLU A 162 -9.96 4.88 9.95
CA GLU A 162 -10.70 5.58 10.99
C GLU A 162 -9.79 6.24 12.02
N ILE A 163 -10.35 7.22 12.71
CA ILE A 163 -9.72 7.84 13.87
C ILE A 163 -9.79 6.82 15.01
N PRO A 164 -8.66 6.42 15.61
CA PRO A 164 -8.67 5.51 16.75
C PRO A 164 -9.59 6.04 17.86
N ALA A 165 -10.40 5.17 18.48
CA ALA A 165 -11.39 5.56 19.48
C ALA A 165 -10.78 6.40 20.63
N GLU A 166 -9.55 6.07 21.04
CA GLU A 166 -8.79 6.80 22.07
C GLU A 166 -8.40 8.24 21.68
N GLU A 167 -8.43 8.56 20.39
CA GLU A 167 -8.13 9.88 19.82
C GLU A 167 -9.38 10.61 19.34
N GLN A 168 -10.54 9.93 19.31
CA GLN A 168 -11.79 10.45 18.75
C GLN A 168 -12.23 11.76 19.41
N TRP A 169 -12.13 11.86 20.74
CA TRP A 169 -12.46 13.06 21.51
C TRP A 169 -11.65 14.30 21.12
N LYS A 170 -10.43 14.14 20.58
CA LYS A 170 -9.62 15.27 20.07
C LYS A 170 -10.16 15.81 18.76
N TYR A 171 -11.07 15.06 18.14
CA TYR A 171 -11.39 15.10 16.73
C TYR A 171 -12.88 14.87 16.46
N ASP A 172 -13.79 15.18 17.40
CA ASP A 172 -15.24 14.93 17.24
C ASP A 172 -15.79 15.50 15.93
N MET A 173 -15.49 16.76 15.58
CA MET A 173 -15.89 17.38 14.30
C MET A 173 -15.28 16.67 13.06
N LYS A 174 -14.19 15.95 13.24
CA LYS A 174 -13.47 15.25 12.16
C LYS A 174 -13.99 13.83 11.96
N THR A 175 -14.65 13.24 12.96
CA THR A 175 -15.37 11.96 12.79
C THR A 175 -16.47 12.11 11.75
N ASP A 176 -17.28 13.16 11.82
CA ASP A 176 -18.33 13.43 10.83
C ASP A 176 -17.75 13.65 9.43
N THR A 177 -16.61 14.36 9.35
CA THR A 177 -15.93 14.60 8.07
C THR A 177 -15.40 13.31 7.46
N LEU A 178 -14.82 12.43 8.28
CA LEU A 178 -14.35 11.11 7.86
C LEU A 178 -15.51 10.22 7.40
N ASN A 179 -16.61 10.19 8.16
CA ASN A 179 -17.80 9.41 7.82
C ASN A 179 -18.40 9.90 6.49
N GLU A 180 -18.48 11.21 6.29
CA GLU A 180 -18.92 11.81 5.03
C GLU A 180 -17.97 11.47 3.88
N TYR A 181 -16.66 11.43 4.13
CA TYR A 181 -15.68 10.99 3.12
C TYR A 181 -15.85 9.52 2.74
N VAL A 182 -15.95 8.61 3.72
CA VAL A 182 -16.19 7.17 3.46
C VAL A 182 -17.50 6.98 2.71
N LYS A 183 -18.56 7.66 3.12
CA LYS A 183 -19.84 7.67 2.42
C LYS A 183 -19.69 8.12 0.97
N ARG A 184 -18.93 9.18 0.70
CA ARG A 184 -18.64 9.63 -0.68
C ARG A 184 -17.83 8.60 -1.46
N LEU A 185 -16.87 7.92 -0.85
CA LEU A 185 -16.14 6.84 -1.53
C LEU A 185 -17.10 5.74 -1.99
N HIS A 186 -17.99 5.26 -1.10
CA HIS A 186 -18.98 4.25 -1.48
C HIS A 186 -19.92 4.76 -2.58
N LEU A 187 -20.44 5.98 -2.46
CA LEU A 187 -21.34 6.55 -3.47
C LEU A 187 -20.69 6.68 -4.86
N ASN A 188 -19.37 6.89 -4.94
CA ASN A 188 -18.67 7.08 -6.22
C ASN A 188 -18.09 5.78 -6.80
N TYR A 189 -17.73 4.81 -5.96
CA TYR A 189 -16.94 3.66 -6.40
C TYR A 189 -17.54 2.28 -6.09
N ASP A 190 -18.52 2.19 -5.18
CA ASP A 190 -19.15 0.91 -4.79
C ASP A 190 -20.34 0.60 -5.71
N LEU A 191 -20.08 0.57 -7.02
CA LEU A 191 -21.05 0.20 -8.04
C LEU A 191 -20.98 -1.32 -8.31
N PRO A 192 -22.09 -1.99 -8.66
CA PRO A 192 -22.13 -3.46 -8.82
C PRO A 192 -21.10 -4.04 -9.80
N GLU A 193 -20.70 -3.25 -10.81
CA GLU A 193 -19.76 -3.66 -11.86
C GLU A 193 -18.35 -3.06 -11.65
N SER A 194 -18.13 -2.40 -10.52
CA SER A 194 -16.85 -1.76 -10.21
C SER A 194 -15.83 -2.80 -9.74
N ASN A 195 -14.62 -2.70 -10.30
CA ASN A 195 -13.42 -3.36 -9.78
C ASN A 195 -12.84 -2.65 -8.56
N ILE A 196 -13.51 -1.61 -8.05
CA ILE A 196 -13.06 -0.81 -6.90
C ILE A 196 -13.81 -1.23 -5.64
N HIS A 197 -13.08 -1.56 -4.59
CA HIS A 197 -13.60 -1.99 -3.30
C HIS A 197 -13.18 -1.03 -2.20
N ILE A 198 -14.12 -0.59 -1.37
CA ILE A 198 -13.84 0.31 -0.24
C ILE A 198 -13.72 -0.52 1.04
N ILE A 199 -12.63 -0.30 1.79
CA ILE A 199 -12.40 -0.92 3.10
C ILE A 199 -12.24 0.19 4.12
N ALA A 200 -13.31 0.49 4.84
CA ALA A 200 -13.30 1.38 5.99
C ALA A 200 -13.34 0.55 7.28
N SER A 201 -12.41 0.78 8.21
CA SER A 201 -12.54 0.21 9.56
C SER A 201 -11.68 0.92 10.63
N ALA A 202 -12.10 0.73 11.88
CA ALA A 202 -11.49 1.18 13.15
C ALA A 202 -10.10 0.60 13.45
N GLU A 203 -9.65 -0.39 12.67
CA GLU A 203 -8.45 -1.18 12.95
C GLU A 203 -7.12 -0.50 12.57
N GLY A 204 -7.17 0.82 12.31
CA GLY A 204 -6.01 1.59 11.86
C GLY A 204 -5.44 1.11 10.53
N VAL A 205 -4.26 1.65 10.18
CA VAL A 205 -3.68 1.46 8.84
C VAL A 205 -3.29 0.01 8.56
N GLY A 206 -2.59 -0.63 9.50
CA GLY A 206 -2.15 -2.01 9.32
C GLY A 206 -3.32 -3.00 9.29
N GLY A 207 -4.35 -2.78 10.10
CA GLY A 207 -5.54 -3.63 10.10
C GLY A 207 -6.34 -3.52 8.81
N ASN A 208 -6.54 -2.31 8.27
CA ASN A 208 -7.24 -2.14 7.00
C ASN A 208 -6.47 -2.73 5.81
N ILE A 209 -5.13 -2.58 5.78
CA ILE A 209 -4.29 -3.26 4.78
C ILE A 209 -4.43 -4.78 4.91
N TRP A 210 -4.35 -5.34 6.12
CA TRP A 210 -4.49 -6.79 6.31
C TRP A 210 -5.88 -7.31 5.88
N LYS A 211 -6.96 -6.57 6.18
CA LYS A 211 -8.31 -6.88 5.67
C LYS A 211 -8.35 -6.88 4.14
N ALA A 212 -7.74 -5.88 3.49
CA ALA A 212 -7.66 -5.81 2.03
C ALA A 212 -6.93 -7.02 1.45
N LEU A 213 -5.79 -7.39 2.02
CA LEU A 213 -5.00 -8.53 1.58
C LEU A 213 -5.76 -9.86 1.75
N ARG A 214 -6.49 -10.05 2.85
CA ARG A 214 -7.34 -11.25 3.04
C ARG A 214 -8.45 -11.32 2.00
N LEU A 215 -9.15 -10.22 1.79
CA LEU A 215 -10.24 -10.15 0.82
C LEU A 215 -9.73 -10.38 -0.62
N MET A 216 -8.56 -9.84 -0.96
CA MET A 216 -7.88 -10.11 -2.23
C MET A 216 -7.54 -11.58 -2.41
N LYS A 217 -6.93 -12.21 -1.40
CA LYS A 217 -6.55 -13.63 -1.46
C LYS A 217 -7.75 -14.55 -1.65
N GLU A 218 -8.87 -14.19 -1.03
CA GLU A 218 -10.13 -14.93 -1.14
C GLU A 218 -10.81 -14.73 -2.50
N LYS A 219 -10.97 -13.48 -2.95
CA LYS A 219 -11.72 -13.15 -4.17
C LYS A 219 -10.91 -13.30 -5.46
N HIS A 220 -9.58 -13.20 -5.37
CA HIS A 220 -8.68 -13.18 -6.50
C HIS A 220 -7.47 -14.10 -6.25
N PRO A 221 -7.68 -15.44 -6.24
CA PRO A 221 -6.62 -16.40 -5.95
C PRO A 221 -5.50 -16.44 -7.00
N SER A 222 -5.69 -15.80 -8.16
CA SER A 222 -4.69 -15.66 -9.22
C SER A 222 -3.73 -14.48 -9.04
N LEU A 223 -3.86 -13.69 -7.96
CA LEU A 223 -3.00 -12.53 -7.73
C LEU A 223 -1.56 -12.96 -7.44
N GLU A 224 -0.64 -12.47 -8.27
CA GLU A 224 0.80 -12.65 -8.13
C GLU A 224 1.45 -11.37 -7.58
N TYR A 225 0.89 -10.20 -7.89
CA TYR A 225 1.49 -8.89 -7.59
C TYR A 225 0.50 -7.90 -6.99
N LEU A 226 1.04 -6.90 -6.30
CA LEU A 226 0.26 -5.84 -5.69
C LEU A 226 1.00 -4.50 -5.78
N TYR A 227 0.32 -3.49 -6.29
CA TYR A 227 0.69 -2.10 -6.07
C TYR A 227 0.11 -1.60 -4.76
N HIS A 228 0.94 -1.14 -3.84
CA HIS A 228 0.49 -0.38 -2.68
C HIS A 228 0.82 1.09 -2.92
N VAL A 229 -0.21 1.93 -3.01
CA VAL A 229 -0.12 3.35 -3.38
C VAL A 229 -0.66 4.21 -2.25
N ARG A 230 0.05 5.28 -1.91
CA ARG A 230 -0.42 6.27 -0.94
C ARG A 230 -1.34 7.29 -1.60
N HIS A 231 -2.40 7.70 -0.88
CA HIS A 231 -3.42 8.65 -1.34
C HIS A 231 -2.92 10.09 -1.68
N ASP A 232 -1.67 10.44 -1.36
CA ASP A 232 -1.09 11.77 -1.61
C ASP A 232 -0.04 11.78 -2.73
N PHE A 233 0.20 10.63 -3.36
CA PHE A 233 1.19 10.48 -4.42
C PHE A 233 0.57 9.84 -5.65
N LYS A 234 0.58 10.57 -6.76
CA LYS A 234 0.18 10.06 -8.07
C LYS A 234 1.40 9.74 -8.92
N PHE A 235 1.26 8.79 -9.84
CA PHE A 235 2.27 8.54 -10.85
C PHE A 235 2.38 9.75 -11.78
N SER A 236 3.59 10.25 -11.99
CA SER A 236 3.87 11.42 -12.86
C SER A 236 4.53 11.04 -14.18
N ARG A 237 4.89 9.77 -14.34
CA ARG A 237 5.55 9.24 -15.52
C ARG A 237 5.03 7.84 -15.83
N PRO A 238 5.03 7.45 -17.12
CA PRO A 238 4.71 6.10 -17.50
C PRO A 238 5.69 5.08 -16.89
N ILE A 239 5.14 3.96 -16.44
CA ILE A 239 5.82 2.78 -15.92
C ILE A 239 5.32 1.60 -16.75
N ASP A 240 6.24 0.92 -17.42
CA ASP A 240 5.94 -0.33 -18.13
C ASP A 240 5.79 -1.47 -17.11
N HIS A 241 4.55 -1.81 -16.76
CA HIS A 241 4.22 -2.86 -15.80
C HIS A 241 4.71 -4.23 -16.27
N VAL A 242 4.53 -4.53 -17.56
CA VAL A 242 4.89 -5.84 -18.12
C VAL A 242 6.40 -6.03 -18.07
N ALA A 243 7.17 -5.04 -18.54
CA ALA A 243 8.63 -5.06 -18.45
C ALA A 243 9.11 -5.20 -17.01
N LEU A 244 8.45 -4.53 -16.06
CA LEU A 244 8.79 -4.59 -14.64
C LEU A 244 8.57 -5.99 -14.06
N LEU A 245 7.43 -6.62 -14.36
CA LEU A 245 7.14 -7.99 -13.93
C LEU A 245 8.08 -9.01 -14.58
N GLU A 246 8.34 -8.89 -15.88
CA GLU A 246 9.28 -9.77 -16.59
C GLU A 246 10.69 -9.64 -16.02
N THR A 247 11.13 -8.43 -15.71
CA THR A 247 12.43 -8.17 -15.05
C THR A 247 12.48 -8.84 -13.67
N MET A 248 11.43 -8.72 -12.86
CA MET A 248 11.33 -9.41 -11.56
C MET A 248 11.40 -10.93 -11.72
N LYS A 249 10.64 -11.49 -12.66
CA LYS A 249 10.58 -12.94 -12.92
C LYS A 249 11.92 -13.47 -13.41
N ALA A 250 12.53 -12.81 -14.39
CA ALA A 250 13.82 -13.19 -14.96
C ALA A 250 14.96 -13.09 -13.95
N HIS A 251 14.96 -12.07 -13.08
CA HIS A 251 15.93 -12.01 -12.00
C HIS A 251 15.71 -13.13 -10.98
N ASN A 252 14.46 -13.34 -10.55
CA ASN A 252 14.14 -14.34 -9.53
C ASN A 252 14.35 -15.80 -9.98
N SER A 253 14.25 -16.09 -11.28
CA SER A 253 14.55 -17.42 -11.83
C SER A 253 16.06 -17.74 -11.85
N ASN A 254 16.90 -16.71 -12.00
CA ASN A 254 18.36 -16.85 -12.01
C ASN A 254 18.98 -16.90 -10.60
N VAL A 255 18.22 -16.50 -9.58
CA VAL A 255 18.67 -16.47 -8.19
C VAL A 255 18.47 -17.83 -7.51
N THR A 256 19.58 -18.47 -7.14
CA THR A 256 19.57 -19.76 -6.41
C THR A 256 19.40 -19.60 -4.89
N SER A 257 19.75 -18.43 -4.34
CA SER A 257 19.65 -18.14 -2.91
C SER A 257 18.41 -17.29 -2.62
N SER A 258 17.54 -17.75 -1.72
CA SER A 258 16.27 -17.06 -1.39
C SER A 258 16.41 -15.59 -0.96
N GLY A 259 17.61 -15.15 -0.56
CA GLY A 259 17.88 -13.78 -0.13
C GLY A 259 18.12 -12.76 -1.24
N ASP A 260 18.28 -13.18 -2.50
CA ASP A 260 18.53 -12.24 -3.61
C ASP A 260 17.30 -12.03 -4.50
N LYS A 261 16.15 -12.58 -4.10
CA LYS A 261 14.87 -12.39 -4.80
C LYS A 261 14.35 -10.96 -4.63
N ILE A 262 13.79 -10.42 -5.71
CA ILE A 262 13.06 -9.16 -5.76
C ILE A 262 11.62 -9.43 -5.36
N ASN A 263 11.26 -9.03 -4.14
CA ASN A 263 9.88 -9.13 -3.66
C ASN A 263 9.19 -7.77 -3.56
N TYR A 264 9.95 -6.68 -3.71
CA TYR A 264 9.53 -5.32 -3.39
C TYR A 264 10.26 -4.31 -4.28
N ILE A 265 9.53 -3.39 -4.91
CA ILE A 265 10.04 -2.29 -5.73
C ILE A 265 9.43 -0.98 -5.25
N LEU A 266 10.24 -0.05 -4.76
CA LEU A 266 9.83 1.26 -4.28
C LEU A 266 9.72 2.27 -5.43
N PHE A 267 8.67 3.09 -5.40
CA PHE A 267 8.52 4.29 -6.23
C PHE A 267 8.87 5.55 -5.41
N PRO A 268 10.03 6.18 -5.65
CA PRO A 268 10.43 7.37 -4.89
C PRO A 268 9.55 8.60 -5.18
N TYR A 269 9.35 9.45 -4.16
CA TYR A 269 8.52 10.68 -4.24
C TYR A 269 9.32 12.00 -4.20
N THR A 270 10.65 11.97 -4.09
CA THR A 270 11.52 13.17 -4.04
C THR A 270 12.82 12.97 -4.82
N ASP A 271 13.61 14.05 -4.91
CA ASP A 271 15.00 14.12 -5.37
C ASP A 271 15.92 13.27 -4.48
N TRP A 272 15.64 11.97 -4.37
CA TRP A 272 16.64 11.01 -3.97
C TRP A 272 17.61 10.85 -5.17
N THR A 273 18.24 11.96 -5.55
CA THR A 273 19.15 12.16 -6.69
C THR A 273 20.49 11.48 -6.49
N SER A 274 20.65 10.66 -5.44
CA SER A 274 21.62 9.59 -5.57
C SER A 274 21.00 8.59 -6.55
N SER A 275 21.39 8.72 -7.82
CA SER A 275 21.57 7.59 -8.73
C SER A 275 22.04 6.36 -7.94
N CYS A 276 21.75 5.13 -8.42
CA CYS A 276 22.24 3.91 -7.75
C CYS A 276 23.67 4.17 -7.28
N ARG A 277 23.95 4.00 -5.98
CA ARG A 277 25.26 4.39 -5.44
C ARG A 277 26.32 3.71 -6.30
N GLN A 278 27.40 4.41 -6.64
CA GLN A 278 28.47 3.81 -7.45
C GLN A 278 28.89 2.47 -6.83
N GLY A 279 28.76 1.39 -7.61
CA GLY A 279 29.02 0.02 -7.16
C GLY A 279 27.80 -0.81 -6.73
N GLU A 280 26.58 -0.24 -6.72
CA GLU A 280 25.35 -1.02 -6.54
C GLU A 280 24.98 -1.79 -7.82
N ASP A 281 24.52 -3.03 -7.64
CA ASP A 281 24.02 -3.86 -8.73
C ASP A 281 22.80 -3.16 -9.36
N LYS A 282 22.92 -2.85 -10.66
CA LYS A 282 21.85 -2.31 -11.48
C LYS A 282 21.19 -3.42 -12.27
N ILE A 283 19.87 -3.43 -12.30
CA ILE A 283 19.09 -4.35 -13.13
C ILE A 283 18.40 -3.51 -14.20
N ALA A 284 18.80 -3.66 -15.45
CA ALA A 284 18.18 -2.93 -16.55
C ALA A 284 16.79 -3.48 -16.83
N ILE A 285 15.80 -2.59 -16.95
CA ILE A 285 14.45 -2.94 -17.38
C ILE A 285 14.39 -2.79 -18.89
N GLN A 286 14.18 -3.91 -19.58
CA GLN A 286 13.98 -3.92 -21.02
C GLN A 286 12.54 -3.50 -21.32
N SER A 287 12.35 -2.28 -21.81
CA SER A 287 11.04 -1.77 -22.21
C SER A 287 10.40 -2.70 -23.25
N THR A 288 9.15 -3.10 -23.02
CA THR A 288 8.38 -3.93 -23.96
C THR A 288 7.79 -3.10 -25.10
N THR A 289 7.74 -1.77 -24.94
CA THR A 289 7.22 -0.83 -25.94
C THR A 289 8.10 -0.71 -27.20
N ASN A 290 9.15 -1.52 -27.33
CA ASN A 290 9.98 -1.59 -28.52
C ASN A 290 9.22 -2.32 -29.64
N SER A 291 8.16 -1.73 -30.18
CA SER A 291 7.54 -2.24 -31.41
C SER A 291 6.73 -1.21 -32.18
N ALA A 292 7.27 -0.90 -33.36
CA ALA A 292 6.56 -0.96 -34.63
C ALA A 292 6.04 0.34 -35.29
N THR A 293 6.39 1.55 -34.85
CA THR A 293 6.00 2.73 -35.63
C THR A 293 7.13 3.72 -35.84
N THR A 294 7.44 3.89 -37.13
CA THR A 294 8.27 4.94 -37.76
C THR A 294 9.78 4.72 -37.73
N ALA A 295 10.24 3.97 -38.73
CA ALA A 295 11.56 4.20 -39.31
C ALA A 295 11.69 5.67 -39.76
N ALA A 296 12.90 6.21 -39.64
CA ALA A 296 13.37 7.49 -40.16
C ALA A 296 13.19 8.74 -39.27
N THR A 297 14.05 8.86 -38.25
CA THR A 297 15.04 9.96 -38.20
C THR A 297 16.15 9.60 -37.21
N THR A 298 17.38 9.47 -37.72
CA THR A 298 18.62 9.31 -36.97
C THR A 298 18.95 10.60 -36.23
N ASP A 299 18.36 10.79 -35.06
CA ASP A 299 18.96 11.60 -34.00
C ASP A 299 19.28 10.66 -32.85
N ALA A 300 20.54 10.67 -32.42
CA ALA A 300 21.05 9.91 -31.28
C ALA A 300 20.47 10.46 -29.97
N SER A 301 19.16 10.34 -29.82
CA SER A 301 18.46 10.61 -28.58
C SER A 301 18.90 9.54 -27.59
N SER A 302 19.56 9.97 -26.52
CA SER A 302 19.99 9.12 -25.41
C SER A 302 18.81 8.29 -24.92
N SER A 303 18.80 6.98 -25.22
CA SER A 303 17.73 6.10 -24.76
C SER A 303 17.80 6.03 -23.24
N THR A 304 16.85 6.68 -22.58
CA THR A 304 16.74 6.69 -21.12
C THR A 304 16.47 5.27 -20.66
N THR A 305 17.51 4.60 -20.14
CA THR A 305 17.38 3.22 -19.68
C THR A 305 16.83 3.24 -18.27
N THR A 306 15.64 2.66 -18.07
CA THR A 306 15.08 2.48 -16.74
C THR A 306 15.83 1.37 -16.02
N VAL A 307 16.25 1.60 -14.78
CA VAL A 307 17.04 0.64 -14.00
C VAL A 307 16.45 0.45 -12.61
N LEU A 308 16.56 -0.76 -12.08
CA LEU A 308 16.32 -1.05 -10.68
C LEU A 308 17.65 -1.05 -9.93
N CYS A 309 17.70 -0.38 -8.79
CA CYS A 309 18.85 -0.41 -7.89
C CYS A 309 18.50 -1.16 -6.60
N LYS A 310 19.43 -1.94 -6.07
CA LYS A 310 19.26 -2.58 -4.76
C LYS A 310 19.21 -1.55 -3.64
N PHE A 311 18.27 -1.71 -2.71
CA PHE A 311 18.17 -0.87 -1.52
C PHE A 311 17.88 -1.67 -0.25
N CYS A 312 18.28 -1.10 0.88
CA CYS A 312 18.25 -1.73 2.20
C CYS A 312 17.12 -1.20 3.10
N HIS A 313 16.35 -0.22 2.65
CA HIS A 313 15.33 0.40 3.47
C HIS A 313 13.94 0.09 2.93
N TYR A 314 13.02 -0.11 3.86
CA TYR A 314 11.60 -0.11 3.57
C TYR A 314 11.08 1.30 3.78
N SER A 315 10.13 1.69 2.95
CA SER A 315 9.48 2.99 3.05
C SER A 315 7.96 2.77 3.03
N ASP A 316 7.25 3.65 3.70
CA ASP A 316 5.79 3.76 3.60
C ASP A 316 5.35 4.39 2.27
N SER A 317 6.29 4.70 1.37
CA SER A 317 5.99 5.21 0.03
C SER A 317 5.38 4.14 -0.86
N SER A 318 4.82 4.57 -2.00
CA SER A 318 4.20 3.68 -2.97
C SER A 318 5.19 2.63 -3.49
N HIS A 319 4.74 1.40 -3.67
CA HIS A 319 5.58 0.27 -4.09
C HIS A 319 4.81 -0.80 -4.86
N LEU A 320 5.53 -1.64 -5.59
CA LEU A 320 5.07 -2.88 -6.21
C LEU A 320 5.69 -4.06 -5.45
N VAL A 321 4.90 -5.08 -5.11
CA VAL A 321 5.36 -6.26 -4.37
C VAL A 321 4.80 -7.55 -4.95
N GLU A 322 5.49 -8.66 -4.68
CA GLU A 322 4.91 -10.01 -4.83
C GLU A 322 3.83 -10.21 -3.75
N PHE A 323 2.63 -10.59 -4.18
CA PHE A 323 1.44 -10.61 -3.33
C PHE A 323 1.57 -11.57 -2.16
N ASP A 324 1.95 -12.84 -2.41
CA ASP A 324 2.07 -13.84 -1.35
C ASP A 324 3.18 -13.50 -0.36
N TRP A 325 4.31 -12.99 -0.84
CA TRP A 325 5.38 -12.52 0.04
C TRP A 325 4.86 -11.41 0.96
N TYR A 326 4.20 -10.39 0.41
CA TYR A 326 3.67 -9.26 1.17
C TYR A 326 2.60 -9.73 2.16
N TYR A 327 1.64 -10.54 1.72
CA TYR A 327 0.62 -11.17 2.54
C TYR A 327 1.23 -11.84 3.77
N HIS A 328 2.21 -12.74 3.57
CA HIS A 328 2.86 -13.45 4.67
C HIS A 328 3.66 -12.53 5.60
N GLN A 329 4.32 -11.49 5.07
CA GLN A 329 4.99 -10.52 5.93
C GLN A 329 3.99 -9.80 6.83
N ILE A 330 2.90 -9.26 6.27
CA ILE A 330 1.86 -8.56 7.04
C ILE A 330 1.20 -9.50 8.07
N ASP A 331 0.84 -10.71 7.65
CA ASP A 331 0.21 -11.70 8.52
C ASP A 331 1.12 -12.10 9.69
N SER A 332 2.42 -12.31 9.43
CA SER A 332 3.39 -12.64 10.48
C SER A 332 3.62 -11.50 11.50
N LEU A 333 3.32 -10.26 11.11
CA LEU A 333 3.42 -9.12 12.02
C LEU A 333 2.22 -9.05 12.96
N GLY A 334 1.12 -9.74 12.67
CA GLY A 334 -0.16 -9.62 13.37
C GLY A 334 -0.76 -8.22 13.24
N TYR A 335 -1.79 -7.95 14.06
CA TYR A 335 -2.45 -6.65 14.08
C TYR A 335 -1.47 -5.49 14.40
N ARG A 336 -1.50 -4.43 13.58
CA ARG A 336 -0.71 -3.21 13.78
C ARG A 336 -1.55 -1.95 13.56
N LYS A 337 -1.49 -1.03 14.52
CA LYS A 337 -2.17 0.28 14.45
C LYS A 337 -1.57 1.20 13.36
N ARG A 338 -0.27 1.04 13.05
CA ARG A 338 0.46 1.86 12.06
C ARG A 338 0.68 1.09 10.75
N THR A 339 1.13 1.83 9.74
CA THR A 339 1.63 1.28 8.47
C THR A 339 2.62 0.14 8.75
N PRO A 340 2.42 -1.04 8.14
CA PRO A 340 3.21 -2.21 8.46
C PRO A 340 4.66 -2.09 8.04
N GLU A 341 5.00 -1.19 7.11
CA GLU A 341 6.32 -1.06 6.49
C GLU A 341 7.43 -0.77 7.50
N SER A 342 7.17 0.04 8.54
CA SER A 342 8.15 0.26 9.62
C SER A 342 8.40 -1.00 10.46
N ALA A 343 7.34 -1.80 10.66
CA ALA A 343 7.44 -3.06 11.38
C ALA A 343 8.10 -4.14 10.51
N MET A 344 7.82 -4.16 9.20
CA MET A 344 8.52 -4.97 8.20
C MET A 344 10.00 -4.62 8.17
N GLU A 345 10.36 -3.33 8.14
CA GLU A 345 11.76 -2.88 8.20
C GLU A 345 12.46 -3.43 9.44
N SER A 346 11.81 -3.31 10.60
CA SER A 346 12.34 -3.82 11.87
C SER A 346 12.45 -5.34 11.89
N HIS A 347 11.46 -6.05 11.34
CA HIS A 347 11.43 -7.51 11.27
C HIS A 347 12.53 -8.04 10.36
N VAL A 348 12.74 -7.42 9.20
CA VAL A 348 13.80 -7.78 8.24
C VAL A 348 15.18 -7.45 8.81
N LYS A 349 15.37 -6.26 9.40
CA LYS A 349 16.65 -5.87 10.02
C LYS A 349 17.08 -6.82 11.14
N ARG A 350 16.12 -7.32 11.96
CA ARG A 350 16.40 -8.28 13.03
C ARG A 350 16.93 -9.63 12.54
N LYS A 351 16.67 -10.01 11.28
CA LYS A 351 17.22 -11.23 10.65
C LYS A 351 18.68 -11.05 10.16
N GLY A 352 19.30 -9.92 10.46
CA GLY A 352 20.76 -9.81 10.59
C GLY A 352 21.54 -9.38 9.34
N LYS A 353 20.90 -9.14 8.20
CA LYS A 353 21.49 -8.50 6.99
C LYS A 353 20.35 -7.91 6.15
N CYS A 354 20.62 -6.98 5.23
CA CYS A 354 19.67 -6.56 4.18
C CYS A 354 19.36 -7.70 3.18
N LYS A 355 19.09 -8.91 3.66
CA LYS A 355 18.91 -10.13 2.85
C LYS A 355 17.51 -10.25 2.25
N ASN A 356 16.63 -9.30 2.49
CA ASN A 356 15.39 -9.16 1.74
C ASN A 356 15.47 -7.79 1.08
N TYR A 357 15.96 -7.74 -0.15
CA TYR A 357 16.16 -6.50 -0.86
C TYR A 357 14.81 -5.95 -1.31
N GLY A 358 14.50 -4.73 -0.88
CA GLY A 358 13.63 -3.86 -1.66
C GLY A 358 14.48 -3.26 -2.77
N LEU A 359 14.02 -3.29 -4.01
CA LEU A 359 14.62 -2.49 -5.07
C LEU A 359 13.97 -1.13 -5.12
N HIS A 360 14.67 -0.13 -5.63
CA HIS A 360 14.08 1.15 -6.01
C HIS A 360 13.99 1.21 -7.52
N LEU A 361 12.86 1.67 -8.05
CA LEU A 361 12.74 2.02 -9.46
C LEU A 361 13.37 3.41 -9.68
N TYR A 362 14.40 3.46 -10.54
CA TYR A 362 15.01 4.71 -10.97
C TYR A 362 14.84 4.87 -12.49
N ILE A 363 14.33 6.04 -12.90
CA ILE A 363 14.20 6.44 -14.29
C ILE A 363 15.22 7.55 -14.58
N ASP A 364 16.49 7.18 -14.74
CA ASP A 364 17.62 8.06 -15.17
C ASP A 364 17.83 9.36 -14.34
N GLU A 365 18.92 10.10 -14.61
CA GLU A 365 19.47 11.27 -13.92
C GLU A 365 18.50 12.46 -13.77
N ASN A 366 17.29 12.37 -14.33
CA ASN A 366 16.27 13.42 -14.33
C ASN A 366 14.86 12.97 -13.89
N GLY A 367 14.66 11.79 -13.27
CA GLY A 367 13.31 11.19 -13.19
C GLY A 367 12.66 10.88 -11.84
N PHE A 368 11.53 11.56 -11.59
CA PHE A 368 10.55 11.20 -10.57
C PHE A 368 9.47 10.27 -11.14
N THR A 369 9.20 9.17 -10.44
CA THR A 369 8.07 8.28 -10.76
C THR A 369 6.75 8.80 -10.21
N MET A 370 6.81 9.46 -9.05
CA MET A 370 5.64 9.95 -8.32
C MET A 370 5.75 11.45 -8.08
N SER A 371 4.63 12.16 -8.12
CA SER A 371 4.55 13.55 -7.66
C SER A 371 3.59 13.68 -6.49
N LYS A 372 3.98 14.51 -5.51
CA LYS A 372 3.10 14.91 -4.43
C LYS A 372 2.04 15.86 -4.99
N GLN A 373 0.78 15.61 -4.66
CA GLN A 373 -0.32 16.51 -5.01
C GLN A 373 -0.39 17.74 -4.12
#